data_AF-A0A9X7I5U6-F1
#
_entry.id   AF-A0A9X7I5U6-F1
#
_cell.length_a   1.000
_cell.length_b   1.000
_cell.length_c   1.000
_cell.angle_alpha   90.00
_cell.angle_beta   90.00
_cell.angle_gamma   90.00
#
_symmetry.space_group_name_H-M   'P 1'
#
loop_
_entity.id
_entity.type
_entity.pdbx_description
1 polymer ?
#
loop_
_entity_poly.entity_id
_entity_poly.type
_entity_poly.pdbx_seq_one_letter_code
_entity_poly.pdbx_strand_id
1 'polypeptide(L)'
;MIKGLLYISAVGLFLLSGCGSKNKIACSDENGLLVLKNVVTEATEKQLRSENSNLTLSSIRATIAKIGMSFEDIRTSKNDPNSNKVFCESKLTLSIPTDLLSDIQVALEESGQNDNIEKFLTSFNYKKSATAANKYQIDLVYNLQPTDDGKQIYSEIEDSINAVAGISSMLNYALSKNIIINQNLEEKRAKEEIENQEAAYHRSEWQQQSFDEMNPVQLPETNVSSPDEIRPTDEMSVVQ
;
A
#
# COMPACT_ATOMS: atom_id res chain seq x y z
N MET A 1 66.15 -4.09 -55.37
CA MET A 1 66.93 -4.61 -54.23
C MET A 1 67.41 -3.45 -53.38
N ILE A 2 66.67 -3.10 -52.33
CA ILE A 2 67.16 -2.35 -51.16
C ILE A 2 66.50 -2.99 -49.94
N LYS A 3 67.34 -3.26 -48.93
CA LYS A 3 67.12 -4.05 -47.72
C LYS A 3 66.55 -3.21 -46.59
N GLY A 4 65.77 -3.85 -45.70
CA GLY A 4 65.58 -3.46 -44.28
C GLY A 4 64.63 -2.27 -44.08
N LEU A 5 63.89 -2.12 -42.99
CA LEU A 5 64.04 -2.67 -41.65
C LEU A 5 62.67 -2.55 -40.94
N LEU A 6 62.18 -3.64 -40.35
CA LEU A 6 61.03 -3.68 -39.45
C LEU A 6 61.34 -2.90 -38.17
N TYR A 7 60.51 -1.92 -37.80
CA TYR A 7 60.48 -1.35 -36.46
C TYR A 7 59.20 -1.79 -35.76
N ILE A 8 59.34 -2.80 -34.89
CA ILE A 8 58.32 -3.21 -33.93
C ILE A 8 58.59 -2.39 -32.66
N SER A 9 57.81 -1.35 -32.42
CA SER A 9 57.78 -0.66 -31.13
C SER A 9 56.90 -1.45 -30.16
N ALA A 10 57.54 -2.29 -29.35
CA ALA A 10 56.93 -2.95 -28.20
C ALA A 10 56.75 -1.91 -27.08
N VAL A 11 55.52 -1.41 -26.91
CA VAL A 11 55.13 -0.67 -25.70
C VAL A 11 54.79 -1.71 -24.65
N GLY A 12 55.73 -1.96 -23.72
CA GLY A 12 55.50 -2.79 -22.56
C GLY A 12 54.54 -2.10 -21.60
N LEU A 13 53.33 -2.66 -21.44
CA LEU A 13 52.46 -2.35 -20.31
C LEU A 13 53.11 -2.89 -19.03
N PHE A 14 53.57 -2.01 -18.16
CA PHE A 14 53.79 -2.34 -16.76
C PHE A 14 52.43 -2.54 -16.09
N LEU A 15 51.99 -3.80 -15.99
CA LEU A 15 50.95 -4.18 -15.04
C LEU A 15 51.56 -4.14 -13.64
N LEU A 16 51.31 -3.05 -12.91
CA LEU A 16 51.50 -2.99 -11.47
C LEU A 16 50.44 -3.91 -10.84
N SER A 17 50.81 -5.18 -10.62
CA SER A 17 50.09 -6.10 -9.74
C SER A 17 50.26 -5.64 -8.29
N GLY A 18 49.40 -4.73 -7.87
CA GLY A 18 49.19 -4.38 -6.46
C GLY A 18 48.61 -5.57 -5.71
N CYS A 19 49.47 -6.34 -5.07
CA CYS A 19 49.13 -7.38 -4.10
C CYS A 19 48.69 -6.70 -2.79
N GLY A 20 47.40 -6.73 -2.43
CA GLY A 20 46.94 -6.29 -1.11
C GLY A 20 45.48 -5.85 -0.93
N SER A 21 44.71 -5.61 -2.00
CA SER A 21 43.28 -5.34 -1.84
C SER A 21 42.48 -6.63 -1.94
N LYS A 22 41.79 -7.02 -0.85
CA LYS A 22 40.66 -7.95 -0.97
C LYS A 22 39.76 -7.43 -2.10
N ASN A 23 39.48 -8.24 -3.12
CA ASN A 23 38.74 -7.80 -4.31
C ASN A 23 37.34 -7.36 -3.90
N LYS A 24 37.15 -6.04 -3.75
CA LYS A 24 35.87 -5.46 -3.39
C LYS A 24 35.00 -5.39 -4.63
N ILE A 25 33.76 -5.83 -4.49
CA ILE A 25 32.75 -5.69 -5.54
C ILE A 25 32.36 -4.22 -5.70
N ALA A 26 32.10 -3.79 -6.93
CA ALA A 26 31.54 -2.45 -7.17
C ALA A 26 30.07 -2.42 -6.73
N CYS A 27 29.60 -1.30 -6.17
CA CYS A 27 28.18 -1.12 -5.84
C CYS A 27 27.26 -1.23 -7.07
N SER A 28 27.80 -0.95 -8.26
CA SER A 28 27.13 -1.02 -9.55
C SER A 28 27.33 -2.36 -10.27
N ASP A 29 27.85 -3.39 -9.59
CA ASP A 29 28.01 -4.72 -10.17
C ASP A 29 26.64 -5.31 -10.56
N GLU A 30 26.51 -5.78 -11.82
CA GLU A 30 25.23 -6.24 -12.36
C GLU A 30 24.67 -7.46 -11.61
N ASN A 31 25.52 -8.40 -11.20
CA ASN A 31 25.08 -9.56 -10.43
C ASN A 31 24.69 -9.15 -9.01
N GLY A 32 25.43 -8.23 -8.40
CA GLY A 32 25.08 -7.64 -7.11
C GLY A 32 23.72 -6.94 -7.13
N LEU A 33 23.46 -6.13 -8.17
CA LEU A 33 22.17 -5.47 -8.37
C LEU A 33 21.03 -6.45 -8.66
N LEU A 34 21.29 -7.56 -9.36
CA LEU A 34 20.31 -8.63 -9.54
C LEU A 34 19.96 -9.30 -8.21
N VAL A 35 20.95 -9.60 -7.37
CA VAL A 35 20.72 -10.13 -6.02
C VAL A 35 19.91 -9.14 -5.18
N LEU A 36 20.28 -7.85 -5.21
CA LEU A 36 19.53 -6.79 -4.51
C LEU A 36 18.07 -6.72 -4.97
N LYS A 37 17.81 -6.79 -6.28
CA LYS A 37 16.45 -6.83 -6.84
C LYS A 37 15.66 -8.03 -6.30
N ASN A 38 16.29 -9.20 -6.20
CA ASN A 38 15.68 -10.39 -5.63
C ASN A 38 15.35 -10.19 -4.15
N VAL A 39 16.24 -9.59 -3.36
CA VAL A 39 15.98 -9.25 -1.95
C VAL A 39 14.77 -8.32 -1.81
N VAL A 40 14.66 -7.26 -2.61
CA VAL A 40 13.48 -6.38 -2.62
C VAL A 40 12.21 -7.14 -3.01
N THR A 41 12.30 -8.00 -4.02
CA THR A 41 11.19 -8.82 -4.53
C THR A 41 10.68 -9.79 -3.47
N GLU A 42 11.58 -10.54 -2.82
CA GLU A 42 11.25 -11.50 -1.77
C GLU A 42 10.66 -10.81 -0.54
N ALA A 43 11.23 -9.67 -0.14
CA ALA A 43 10.69 -8.88 0.97
C ALA A 43 9.27 -8.37 0.66
N THR A 44 9.03 -7.89 -0.56
CA THR A 44 7.71 -7.46 -1.04
C THR A 44 6.70 -8.60 -1.06
N GLU A 45 7.11 -9.77 -1.58
CA GLU A 45 6.27 -10.98 -1.60
C GLU A 45 5.88 -11.40 -0.19
N LYS A 46 6.84 -11.41 0.74
CA LYS A 46 6.61 -11.77 2.14
C LYS A 46 5.63 -10.78 2.81
N GLN A 47 5.82 -9.49 2.59
CA GLN A 47 4.98 -8.42 3.12
C GLN A 47 3.53 -8.55 2.61
N LEU A 48 3.34 -8.68 1.29
CA LEU A 48 2.01 -8.88 0.67
C LEU A 48 1.28 -10.10 1.23
N ARG A 49 1.98 -11.23 1.39
CA ARG A 49 1.39 -12.43 1.98
C ARG A 49 0.97 -12.26 3.43
N SER A 50 1.67 -11.39 4.18
CA SER A 50 1.33 -11.10 5.57
C SER A 50 0.13 -10.15 5.69
N GLU A 51 -0.02 -9.22 4.75
CA GLU A 51 -1.12 -8.25 4.70
C GLU A 51 -2.42 -8.87 4.17
N ASN A 52 -2.32 -9.80 3.23
CA ASN A 52 -3.49 -10.43 2.61
C ASN A 52 -3.23 -11.91 2.31
N SER A 53 -3.68 -12.77 3.22
CA SER A 53 -3.52 -14.23 3.13
C SER A 53 -4.33 -14.87 2.01
N ASN A 54 -5.30 -14.16 1.43
CA ASN A 54 -6.12 -14.66 0.32
C ASN A 54 -5.42 -14.52 -1.04
N LEU A 55 -4.33 -13.76 -1.13
CA LEU A 55 -3.54 -13.62 -2.35
C LEU A 55 -2.72 -14.87 -2.62
N THR A 56 -2.78 -15.37 -3.85
CA THR A 56 -1.94 -16.50 -4.26
C THR A 56 -0.52 -16.04 -4.55
N LEU A 57 0.44 -16.93 -4.32
CA LEU A 57 1.84 -16.66 -4.62
C LEU A 57 2.08 -16.34 -6.10
N SER A 58 1.32 -17.01 -6.98
CA SER A 58 1.40 -16.78 -8.42
C SER A 58 0.88 -15.41 -8.82
N SER A 59 -0.23 -14.92 -8.23
CA SER A 59 -0.74 -13.58 -8.53
C SER A 59 0.20 -12.49 -8.02
N ILE A 60 0.77 -12.66 -6.83
CA ILE A 60 1.78 -11.76 -6.26
C ILE A 60 2.99 -11.66 -7.18
N ARG A 61 3.61 -12.79 -7.52
CA ARG A 61 4.79 -12.82 -8.39
C ARG A 61 4.53 -12.28 -9.78
N ALA A 62 3.38 -12.62 -10.37
CA ALA A 62 2.99 -12.10 -11.68
C ALA A 62 2.84 -10.57 -11.64
N THR A 63 2.30 -10.03 -10.54
CA THR A 63 2.10 -8.58 -10.40
C THR A 63 3.42 -7.85 -10.11
N ILE A 64 4.29 -8.39 -9.26
CA ILE A 64 5.64 -7.83 -9.04
C ILE A 64 6.45 -7.87 -10.35
N ALA A 65 6.32 -8.93 -11.16
CA ALA A 65 7.02 -9.03 -12.44
C ALA A 65 6.59 -7.97 -13.48
N LYS A 66 5.40 -7.37 -13.33
CA LYS A 66 4.95 -6.26 -14.18
C LYS A 66 5.69 -4.96 -13.90
N ILE A 67 6.14 -4.73 -12.67
CA ILE A 67 6.86 -3.49 -12.34
C ILE A 67 8.33 -3.60 -12.76
N GLY A 68 8.82 -2.57 -13.45
CA GLY A 68 10.26 -2.40 -13.67
C GLY A 68 10.93 -1.93 -12.38
N MET A 69 12.03 -2.57 -12.01
CA MET A 69 12.90 -2.11 -10.92
C MET A 69 14.31 -1.87 -11.48
N SER A 70 14.81 -0.66 -11.31
CA SER A 70 16.19 -0.26 -11.62
C SER A 70 16.83 0.46 -10.45
N PHE A 71 18.16 0.43 -10.39
CA PHE A 71 18.95 1.14 -9.39
C PHE A 71 19.77 2.21 -10.11
N GLU A 72 19.54 3.46 -9.74
CA GLU A 72 20.15 4.64 -10.36
C GLU A 72 20.98 5.40 -9.31
N ASP A 73 21.81 6.36 -9.74
CA ASP A 73 22.63 7.19 -8.85
C ASP A 73 23.46 6.38 -7.82
N ILE A 74 24.01 5.24 -8.25
CA ILE A 74 24.70 4.29 -7.39
C ILE A 74 26.05 4.85 -6.93
N ARG A 75 26.30 4.83 -5.62
CA ARG A 75 27.58 5.24 -5.03
C ARG A 75 28.00 4.32 -3.89
N THR A 76 29.31 4.18 -3.72
CA THR A 76 29.89 3.57 -2.52
C THR A 76 29.88 4.58 -1.38
N SER A 77 29.23 4.22 -0.28
CA SER A 77 29.19 5.03 0.94
C SER A 77 30.38 4.69 1.86
N LYS A 78 30.63 3.40 2.08
CA LYS A 78 31.71 2.92 2.94
C LYS A 78 32.24 1.56 2.50
N ASN A 79 33.52 1.36 2.76
CA ASN A 79 34.21 0.10 2.57
C ASN A 79 34.55 -0.50 3.94
N ASP A 80 34.20 -1.77 4.20
CA ASP A 80 34.62 -2.45 5.43
C ASP A 80 36.12 -2.80 5.36
N PRO A 81 36.99 -2.29 6.25
CA PRO A 81 38.42 -2.60 6.20
C PRO A 81 38.74 -4.08 6.52
N ASN A 82 37.84 -4.77 7.23
CA ASN A 82 38.07 -6.10 7.75
C ASN A 82 37.43 -7.20 6.88
N SER A 83 36.53 -6.86 5.97
CA SER A 83 35.81 -7.81 5.11
C SER A 83 35.73 -7.36 3.64
N ASN A 84 35.12 -8.20 2.79
CA ASN A 84 34.81 -7.86 1.40
C ASN A 84 33.51 -7.04 1.28
N LYS A 85 32.85 -6.71 2.40
CA LYS A 85 31.58 -5.97 2.43
C LYS A 85 31.78 -4.52 1.99
N VAL A 86 30.89 -4.09 1.10
CA VAL A 86 30.80 -2.71 0.61
C VAL A 86 29.41 -2.18 0.91
N PHE A 87 29.34 -0.98 1.47
CA PHE A 87 28.10 -0.26 1.76
C PHE A 87 27.83 0.73 0.64
N CYS A 88 26.60 0.69 0.13
CA CYS A 88 26.18 1.31 -1.09
C CYS A 88 24.90 2.12 -0.88
N GLU A 89 24.74 3.16 -1.68
CA GLU A 89 23.52 3.94 -1.75
C GLU A 89 23.10 4.06 -3.21
N SER A 90 21.80 4.02 -3.46
CA SER A 90 21.22 4.18 -4.80
C SER A 90 19.83 4.78 -4.72
N LYS A 91 19.27 5.15 -5.86
CA LYS A 91 17.83 5.37 -6.02
C LYS A 91 17.20 4.13 -6.64
N LEU A 92 16.34 3.46 -5.87
CA LEU A 92 15.44 2.45 -6.41
C LEU A 92 14.37 3.17 -7.23
N THR A 93 14.34 2.91 -8.53
CA THR A 93 13.34 3.45 -9.46
C THR A 93 12.36 2.35 -9.85
N LEU A 94 11.10 2.58 -9.54
CA LEU A 94 9.97 1.77 -9.96
C LEU A 94 9.43 2.33 -11.28
N SER A 95 9.26 1.49 -12.28
CA SER A 95 8.55 1.81 -13.53
C SER A 95 7.24 1.02 -13.55
N ILE A 96 6.13 1.72 -13.40
CA ILE A 96 4.80 1.10 -13.25
C ILE A 96 4.11 1.11 -14.63
N PRO A 97 3.67 -0.04 -15.16
CA PRO A 97 2.87 -0.08 -16.39
C PRO A 97 1.56 0.71 -16.24
N THR A 98 1.07 1.31 -17.33
CA THR A 98 -0.09 2.20 -17.30
C THR A 98 -1.39 1.50 -16.89
N ASP A 99 -1.57 0.24 -17.28
CA ASP A 99 -2.70 -0.59 -16.86
C ASP A 99 -2.69 -0.82 -15.35
N LEU A 100 -1.52 -1.21 -14.81
CA LEU A 100 -1.35 -1.40 -13.37
C LEU A 100 -1.54 -0.09 -12.60
N LEU A 101 -1.00 1.02 -13.12
CA LEU A 101 -1.17 2.35 -12.54
C LEU A 101 -2.65 2.75 -12.46
N SER A 102 -3.42 2.48 -13.51
CA SER A 102 -4.86 2.72 -13.55
C SER A 102 -5.60 1.85 -12.54
N ASP A 103 -5.24 0.57 -12.43
CA ASP A 103 -5.86 -0.35 -11.47
C ASP A 103 -5.64 0.11 -10.03
N ILE A 104 -4.43 0.57 -9.71
CA ILE A 104 -4.09 1.13 -8.39
C ILE A 104 -4.90 2.39 -8.13
N GLN A 105 -4.96 3.31 -9.09
CA GLN A 105 -5.65 4.59 -8.93
C GLN A 105 -7.15 4.38 -8.65
N VAL A 106 -7.81 3.50 -9.41
CA VAL A 106 -9.22 3.15 -9.16
C VAL A 106 -9.41 2.53 -7.77
N ALA A 107 -8.52 1.63 -7.36
CA ALA A 107 -8.62 0.98 -6.05
C ALA A 107 -8.41 1.97 -4.90
N LEU A 108 -7.50 2.94 -5.04
CA LEU A 108 -7.29 4.02 -4.07
C LEU A 108 -8.53 4.91 -3.95
N GLU A 109 -9.07 5.38 -5.08
CA GLU A 109 -10.28 6.21 -5.13
C GLU A 109 -11.47 5.52 -4.45
N GLU A 110 -11.71 4.26 -4.78
CA GLU A 110 -12.80 3.47 -4.20
C GLU A 110 -12.56 3.22 -2.70
N SER A 111 -11.32 3.08 -2.24
CA SER A 111 -11.05 2.92 -0.81
C SER A 111 -11.24 4.20 0.03
N GLY A 112 -11.50 5.35 -0.62
CA GLY A 112 -11.59 6.64 0.07
C GLY A 112 -10.28 7.10 0.71
N GLN A 113 -9.15 6.46 0.39
CA GLN A 113 -7.82 6.77 0.89
C GLN A 113 -7.00 7.43 -0.20
N ASN A 114 -6.27 8.51 0.16
CA ASN A 114 -5.27 9.18 -0.68
C ASN A 114 -5.73 9.60 -2.09
N ASP A 115 -5.87 10.91 -2.31
CA ASP A 115 -6.37 11.53 -3.55
C ASP A 115 -5.76 11.00 -4.87
N ASN A 116 -4.54 10.44 -4.84
CA ASN A 116 -3.92 9.75 -5.97
C ASN A 116 -2.69 8.93 -5.55
N ILE A 117 -2.19 8.13 -6.49
CA ILE A 117 -1.00 7.30 -6.30
C ILE A 117 0.27 8.09 -5.94
N GLU A 118 0.44 9.33 -6.41
CA GLU A 118 1.62 10.13 -6.10
C GLU A 118 1.65 10.51 -4.62
N LYS A 119 0.52 10.97 -4.07
CA LYS A 119 0.37 11.26 -2.65
C LYS A 119 0.53 9.99 -1.80
N PHE A 120 -0.07 8.88 -2.27
CA PHE A 120 0.07 7.57 -1.63
C PHE A 120 1.54 7.12 -1.55
N LEU A 121 2.28 7.12 -2.65
CA LEU A 121 3.70 6.71 -2.64
C LEU A 121 4.58 7.70 -1.86
N THR A 122 4.22 8.99 -1.85
CA THR A 122 4.90 10.02 -1.05
C THR A 122 4.83 9.72 0.46
N SER A 123 3.76 9.10 0.97
CA SER A 123 3.70 8.70 2.38
C SER A 123 4.73 7.62 2.76
N PHE A 124 5.31 6.96 1.76
CA PHE A 124 6.42 6.01 1.90
C PHE A 124 7.75 6.61 1.42
N ASN A 125 7.87 7.94 1.35
CA ASN A 125 9.06 8.67 0.89
C ASN A 125 9.46 8.44 -0.58
N TYR A 126 8.60 7.84 -1.39
CA TYR A 126 8.82 7.82 -2.83
C TYR A 126 8.57 9.21 -3.41
N LYS A 127 9.38 9.58 -4.40
CA LYS A 127 9.21 10.80 -5.19
C LYS A 127 8.93 10.42 -6.62
N LYS A 128 8.00 11.12 -7.26
CA LYS A 128 7.79 10.95 -8.70
C LYS A 128 9.03 11.39 -9.46
N SER A 129 9.42 10.60 -10.46
CA SER A 129 10.56 10.93 -11.31
C SER A 129 10.23 12.16 -12.15
N ALA A 130 11.20 13.07 -12.27
CA ALA A 130 11.08 14.22 -13.18
C ALA A 130 11.09 13.80 -14.68
N THR A 131 11.48 12.57 -14.98
CA THR A 131 11.69 12.09 -16.37
C THR A 131 10.49 11.35 -16.96
N ALA A 132 9.60 10.81 -16.13
CA ALA A 132 8.43 10.05 -16.58
C ALA A 132 7.33 9.99 -15.52
N ALA A 133 6.08 10.14 -15.95
CA ALA A 133 4.92 10.21 -15.06
C ALA A 133 4.62 8.89 -14.31
N ASN A 134 5.06 7.76 -14.85
CA ASN A 134 4.83 6.43 -14.29
C ASN A 134 6.06 5.86 -13.54
N LYS A 135 7.01 6.73 -13.20
CA LYS A 135 8.22 6.36 -12.47
C LYS A 135 8.25 6.99 -11.09
N TYR A 136 8.61 6.20 -10.09
CA TYR A 136 8.71 6.63 -8.69
C TYR A 136 10.03 6.16 -8.10
N GLN A 137 10.68 6.99 -7.29
CA GLN A 137 12.04 6.81 -6.81
C GLN A 137 12.11 6.93 -5.30
N ILE A 138 12.89 6.05 -4.66
CA ILE A 138 13.22 6.13 -3.23
C ILE A 138 14.72 5.89 -3.05
N ASP A 139 15.33 6.58 -2.09
CA ASP A 139 16.71 6.31 -1.70
C ASP A 139 16.80 4.95 -1.00
N LEU A 140 17.76 4.13 -1.40
CA LEU A 140 17.96 2.77 -0.90
C LEU A 140 19.41 2.61 -0.43
N VAL A 141 19.58 2.27 0.84
CA VAL A 141 20.86 1.93 1.45
C VAL A 141 20.98 0.41 1.52
N TYR A 142 22.04 -0.13 0.94
CA TYR A 142 22.26 -1.56 0.87
C TYR A 142 23.73 -1.90 1.00
N ASN A 143 24.03 -3.17 1.16
CA ASN A 143 25.39 -3.67 1.13
C ASN A 143 25.53 -4.82 0.14
N LEU A 144 26.73 -4.98 -0.42
CA LEU A 144 27.14 -6.12 -1.22
C LEU A 144 28.35 -6.78 -0.57
N GLN A 145 28.30 -8.11 -0.46
CA GLN A 145 29.38 -8.89 0.12
C GLN A 145 29.60 -10.17 -0.71
N PRO A 146 30.65 -10.24 -1.53
CA PRO A 146 31.02 -11.47 -2.20
C PRO A 146 31.59 -12.47 -1.21
N THR A 147 31.40 -13.77 -1.47
CA THR A 147 32.07 -14.85 -0.76
C THR A 147 33.57 -14.79 -0.95
N ASP A 148 34.34 -15.44 -0.07
CA ASP A 148 35.80 -15.48 -0.16
C ASP A 148 36.30 -16.11 -1.48
N ASP A 149 35.51 -17.01 -2.07
CA ASP A 149 35.78 -17.62 -3.38
C ASP A 149 35.21 -16.82 -4.57
N GLY A 150 34.53 -15.71 -4.30
CA GLY A 150 33.92 -14.81 -5.30
C GLY A 150 32.76 -15.40 -6.09
N LYS A 151 32.26 -16.59 -5.73
CA LYS A 151 31.21 -17.29 -6.51
C LYS A 151 29.80 -16.81 -6.20
N GLN A 152 29.55 -16.29 -5.01
CA GLN A 152 28.24 -15.80 -4.60
C GLN A 152 28.35 -14.38 -4.06
N ILE A 153 27.28 -13.62 -4.20
CA ILE A 153 27.16 -12.26 -3.66
C ILE A 153 25.95 -12.25 -2.74
N TYR A 154 26.15 -11.79 -1.51
CA TYR A 154 25.05 -11.48 -0.60
C TYR A 154 24.73 -10.01 -0.67
N SER A 155 23.44 -9.70 -0.55
CA SER A 155 22.93 -8.34 -0.45
C SER A 155 21.98 -8.22 0.73
N GLU A 156 22.03 -7.08 1.40
CA GLU A 156 21.11 -6.73 2.48
C GLU A 156 20.77 -5.25 2.37
N ILE A 157 19.54 -4.90 2.74
CA ILE A 157 19.03 -3.53 2.75
C ILE A 157 19.03 -3.05 4.20
N GLU A 158 19.68 -1.93 4.49
CA GLU A 158 19.82 -1.45 5.88
C GLU A 158 18.52 -0.85 6.43
N ASP A 159 17.75 -0.14 5.60
CA ASP A 159 16.41 0.36 5.92
C ASP A 159 15.49 0.10 4.73
N SER A 160 14.81 -1.04 4.78
CA SER A 160 13.89 -1.48 3.72
C SER A 160 12.43 -1.11 3.98
N ILE A 161 12.11 -0.53 5.15
CA ILE A 161 10.73 -0.44 5.63
C ILE A 161 9.88 0.31 4.63
N ASN A 162 10.27 1.54 4.28
CA ASN A 162 9.51 2.37 3.36
C ASN A 162 9.55 1.85 1.92
N ALA A 163 10.70 1.36 1.47
CA ALA A 163 10.86 0.82 0.12
C ALA A 163 9.92 -0.37 -0.11
N VAL A 164 9.96 -1.36 0.78
CA VAL A 164 9.15 -2.57 0.69
C VAL A 164 7.68 -2.28 0.99
N ALA A 165 7.37 -1.50 2.04
CA ALA A 165 5.98 -1.19 2.40
C ALA A 165 5.27 -0.38 1.33
N GLY A 166 5.97 0.55 0.66
CA GLY A 166 5.40 1.31 -0.45
C GLY A 166 5.05 0.41 -1.65
N ILE A 167 5.95 -0.51 -2.01
CA ILE A 167 5.69 -1.47 -3.10
C ILE A 167 4.56 -2.43 -2.70
N SER A 168 4.61 -3.03 -1.51
CA SER A 168 3.60 -4.00 -1.07
C SER A 168 2.22 -3.36 -1.00
N SER A 169 2.09 -2.20 -0.34
CA SER A 169 0.81 -1.53 -0.17
C SER A 169 0.22 -1.14 -1.53
N MET A 170 1.04 -0.60 -2.43
CA MET A 170 0.63 -0.26 -3.80
C MET A 170 0.10 -1.50 -4.55
N LEU A 171 0.86 -2.60 -4.52
CA LEU A 171 0.46 -3.82 -5.22
C LEU A 171 -0.74 -4.50 -4.58
N ASN A 172 -0.93 -4.36 -3.27
CA ASN A 172 -2.11 -4.87 -2.57
C ASN A 172 -3.39 -4.18 -3.06
N TYR A 173 -3.34 -2.86 -3.30
CA TYR A 173 -4.46 -2.13 -3.92
C TYR A 173 -4.78 -2.66 -5.33
N ALA A 174 -3.76 -2.84 -6.17
CA ALA A 174 -3.96 -3.41 -7.50
C ALA A 174 -4.61 -4.79 -7.45
N LEU A 175 -4.09 -5.67 -6.58
CA LEU A 175 -4.57 -7.04 -6.42
C LEU A 175 -5.96 -7.12 -5.78
N SER A 176 -6.30 -6.16 -4.93
CA SER A 176 -7.57 -6.10 -4.20
C SER A 176 -8.62 -5.24 -4.89
N LYS A 177 -8.33 -4.63 -6.05
CA LYS A 177 -9.23 -3.70 -6.75
C LYS A 177 -10.67 -4.20 -6.84
N ASN A 178 -10.88 -5.43 -7.34
CA ASN A 178 -12.21 -5.98 -7.51
C ASN A 178 -12.91 -6.27 -6.16
N ILE A 179 -12.15 -6.61 -5.12
CA ILE A 179 -12.69 -6.83 -3.77
C ILE A 179 -13.20 -5.50 -3.22
N ILE A 180 -12.39 -4.44 -3.31
CA ILE A 180 -12.75 -3.09 -2.85
C ILE A 180 -14.00 -2.58 -3.58
N ILE A 181 -14.02 -2.68 -4.91
CA ILE A 181 -15.19 -2.27 -5.72
C ILE A 181 -16.45 -3.03 -5.29
N ASN A 182 -16.36 -4.36 -5.16
CA ASN A 182 -17.53 -5.17 -4.80
C ASN A 182 -18.03 -4.86 -3.39
N GLN A 183 -17.12 -4.66 -2.43
CA GLN A 183 -17.48 -4.24 -1.07
C GLN A 183 -18.22 -2.90 -1.07
N ASN A 184 -17.70 -1.90 -1.78
CA ASN A 184 -18.36 -0.60 -1.91
C ASN A 184 -19.74 -0.69 -2.57
N LEU A 185 -19.90 -1.55 -3.58
CA LEU A 185 -21.19 -1.77 -4.23
C LEU A 185 -22.18 -2.44 -3.29
N GLU A 186 -21.74 -3.42 -2.50
CA GLU A 186 -22.58 -4.06 -1.49
C GLU A 186 -22.99 -3.09 -0.39
N GLU A 187 -22.07 -2.25 0.10
CA GLU A 187 -22.36 -1.20 1.08
C GLU A 187 -23.35 -0.15 0.54
N LYS A 188 -23.20 0.27 -0.72
CA LYS A 188 -24.16 1.20 -1.36
C LYS A 188 -25.55 0.57 -1.44
N ARG A 189 -25.66 -0.68 -1.90
CA ARG A 189 -26.95 -1.40 -1.95
C ARG A 189 -27.58 -1.56 -0.57
N ALA A 190 -26.78 -1.89 0.44
CA ALA A 190 -27.28 -2.02 1.81
C ALA A 190 -27.79 -0.68 2.37
N LYS A 191 -27.09 0.43 2.08
CA LYS A 191 -27.56 1.78 2.45
C LYS A 191 -28.84 2.17 1.73
N GLU A 192 -28.92 1.94 0.42
CA GLU A 192 -30.14 2.20 -0.37
C GLU A 192 -31.33 1.39 0.14
N GLU A 193 -31.13 0.13 0.53
CA GLU A 193 -32.17 -0.72 1.11
C GLU A 193 -32.66 -0.16 2.46
N ILE A 194 -31.75 0.26 3.33
CA ILE A 194 -32.08 0.89 4.62
C ILE A 194 -32.85 2.20 4.39
N GLU A 195 -32.36 3.08 3.52
CA GLU A 195 -33.02 4.35 3.19
C GLU A 195 -34.42 4.14 2.60
N ASN A 196 -34.61 3.13 1.76
CA ASN A 196 -35.91 2.77 1.20
C ASN A 196 -36.86 2.25 2.28
N GLN A 197 -36.38 1.43 3.22
CA GLN A 197 -37.16 0.92 4.34
C GLN A 197 -37.57 2.04 5.30
N GLU A 198 -36.65 2.95 5.65
CA GLU A 198 -36.93 4.13 6.46
C GLU A 198 -37.93 5.08 5.79
N ALA A 199 -37.76 5.33 4.49
CA ALA A 199 -38.70 6.14 3.71
C ALA A 199 -40.09 5.49 3.60
N ALA A 200 -40.16 4.15 3.50
CA ALA A 200 -41.43 3.41 3.50
C ALA A 200 -42.11 3.50 4.88
N TYR A 201 -41.35 3.32 5.96
CA TYR A 201 -41.84 3.46 7.33
C TYR A 201 -42.39 4.87 7.59
N HIS A 202 -41.61 5.92 7.31
CA HIS A 202 -42.08 7.30 7.47
C HIS A 202 -43.32 7.60 6.63
N ARG A 203 -43.39 7.10 5.39
CA ARG A 203 -44.56 7.29 4.52
C ARG A 203 -45.81 6.64 5.11
N SER A 204 -45.68 5.48 5.75
CA SER A 204 -46.78 4.81 6.45
C SER A 204 -47.25 5.57 7.70
N GLU A 205 -46.32 6.14 8.49
CA GLU A 205 -46.66 6.98 9.64
C GLU A 205 -47.42 8.25 9.22
N TRP A 206 -46.96 8.94 8.18
CA TRP A 206 -47.66 10.12 7.64
C TRP A 206 -49.08 9.79 7.17
N GLN A 207 -49.26 8.63 6.52
CA GLN A 207 -50.59 8.17 6.12
C GLN A 207 -51.48 7.92 7.33
N GLN A 208 -50.97 7.26 8.37
CA GLN A 208 -51.69 6.99 9.61
C GLN A 208 -52.11 8.29 10.30
N GLN A 209 -51.19 9.23 10.48
CA GLN A 209 -51.47 10.54 11.09
C GLN A 209 -52.52 11.32 10.30
N SER A 210 -52.42 11.32 8.96
CA SER A 210 -53.40 11.99 8.11
C SER A 210 -54.80 11.37 8.21
N PHE A 211 -54.89 10.05 8.39
CA PHE A 211 -56.15 9.35 8.62
C PHE A 211 -56.76 9.71 9.98
N ASP A 212 -55.94 9.72 11.04
CA ASP A 212 -56.36 10.08 12.39
C ASP A 212 -56.82 11.56 12.48
N GLU A 213 -56.19 12.47 11.71
CA GLU A 213 -56.60 13.88 11.64
C GLU A 213 -57.90 14.09 10.86
N MET A 214 -58.15 13.29 9.80
CA MET A 214 -59.40 13.33 9.04
C MET A 214 -60.58 12.69 9.77
N ASN A 215 -60.32 11.84 10.77
CA ASN A 215 -61.35 11.14 11.52
C ASN A 215 -61.06 11.21 13.03
N PRO A 216 -61.12 12.41 13.64
CA PRO A 216 -60.77 12.59 15.04
C PRO A 216 -61.71 11.74 15.90
N VAL A 217 -61.12 10.88 16.75
CA VAL A 217 -61.86 10.11 17.74
C VAL A 217 -62.67 11.09 18.58
N GLN A 218 -64.01 11.04 18.48
CA GLN A 218 -64.88 11.79 19.38
C GLN A 218 -64.64 11.26 20.79
N LEU A 219 -63.99 12.07 21.63
CA LEU A 219 -63.89 11.80 23.06
C LEU A 219 -65.32 11.65 23.60
N PRO A 220 -65.63 10.57 24.35
CA PRO A 220 -66.96 10.44 24.94
C PRO A 220 -67.23 11.66 25.80
N GLU A 221 -68.30 12.41 25.49
CA GLU A 221 -68.76 13.51 26.33
C GLU A 221 -69.02 12.94 27.72
N THR A 222 -68.14 13.22 28.67
CA THR A 222 -68.40 12.95 30.07
C THR A 222 -69.50 13.92 30.48
N ASN A 223 -70.74 13.41 30.48
CA ASN A 223 -71.89 14.08 31.04
C ASN A 223 -71.66 14.21 32.56
N VAL A 224 -71.04 15.30 32.98
CA VAL A 224 -70.91 15.67 34.40
C VAL A 224 -72.28 16.13 34.86
N SER A 225 -73.11 15.16 35.25
CA SER A 225 -74.26 15.43 36.11
C SER A 225 -73.72 15.78 37.49
N SER A 226 -73.81 17.07 37.83
CA SER A 226 -73.63 17.59 39.19
C SER A 226 -74.53 16.82 40.17
N PRO A 227 -74.02 16.31 41.30
CA PRO A 227 -74.85 16.00 42.45
C PRO A 227 -74.71 17.12 43.48
N ASP A 228 -75.83 17.77 43.75
CA ASP A 228 -76.04 18.71 44.84
C ASP A 228 -75.81 18.06 46.23
N GLU A 229 -75.24 18.89 47.13
CA GLU A 229 -75.47 19.01 48.58
C GLU A 229 -75.59 17.79 49.54
N ILE A 230 -74.73 17.85 50.60
CA ILE A 230 -75.05 17.68 52.06
C ILE A 230 -75.34 16.24 52.54
N ARG A 231 -74.80 15.65 53.63
CA ARG A 231 -74.09 16.05 54.86
C ARG A 231 -73.37 14.78 55.44
N PRO A 232 -72.54 14.92 56.49
CA PRO A 232 -71.64 13.92 57.04
C PRO A 232 -72.25 13.14 58.22
N THR A 233 -71.63 12.02 58.57
CA THR A 233 -71.18 11.63 59.93
C THR A 233 -70.61 10.21 59.84
N ASP A 234 -69.34 10.06 60.21
CA ASP A 234 -68.88 9.26 61.36
C ASP A 234 -68.80 7.75 61.07
N GLU A 235 -67.59 7.22 60.96
CA GLU A 235 -66.99 6.47 62.08
C GLU A 235 -65.60 5.94 61.71
N MET A 236 -64.71 6.09 62.68
CA MET A 236 -63.37 5.51 62.77
C MET A 236 -63.38 3.99 62.61
N SER A 237 -62.34 3.44 61.99
CA SER A 237 -61.66 2.24 62.52
C SER A 237 -60.34 1.99 61.79
N VAL A 238 -59.25 2.18 62.53
CA VAL A 238 -57.89 1.73 62.26
C VAL A 238 -57.80 0.25 62.59
N VAL A 239 -57.26 -0.61 61.72
CA VAL A 239 -56.38 -1.73 62.13
C VAL A 239 -55.45 -2.14 60.97
N GLN A 240 -54.16 -1.89 61.23
CA GLN A 240 -52.91 -2.60 60.82
C GLN A 240 -52.71 -3.11 59.40
#